data_AF-A0A1Z9LUH3-F1
#
_entry.id   AF-A0A1Z9LUH3-F1
#
_cell.length_a   1.000
_cell.length_b   1.000
_cell.length_c   1.000
_cell.angle_alpha   90.00
_cell.angle_beta   90.00
_cell.angle_gamma   90.00
#
_symmetry.space_group_name_H-M   'P 1'
#
loop_
_entity.id
_entity.type
_entity.pdbx_description
1 polymer ?
#
loop_
_entity_poly.entity_id
_entity_poly.type
_entity_poly.pdbx_seq_one_letter_code
_entity_poly.pdbx_strand_id
1 'polypeptide(L)'
;MGSFYQNGIVANLHDFSYGTSSEENYKKLENDLMKFSKNNPMELILPCLFSEISGKALPKIVNEINKTKFLNHIVIGLDRANKNQYIEASNFFQNLKIPYSILWNDGPRLMELDKELKEKGLSPKEFGKGRNVWFCIGMTLARGKAESIALHDCDILTYKKSLL
;
A
#
# COMPACT_ATOMS: atom_id res chain seq x y z
N MET A 1 -0.47 26.85 -28.35
CA MET A 1 0.48 25.92 -28.99
C MET A 1 1.89 26.37 -28.64
N GLY A 2 2.62 25.60 -27.82
CA GLY A 2 3.96 25.99 -27.35
C GLY A 2 4.56 25.16 -26.21
N SER A 3 3.87 24.15 -25.67
CA SER A 3 4.36 23.35 -24.54
C SER A 3 4.98 22.00 -24.93
N PHE A 4 5.24 21.75 -26.23
CA PHE A 4 5.77 20.47 -26.73
C PHE A 4 7.22 20.54 -27.20
N TYR A 5 7.89 21.68 -27.03
CA TYR A 5 9.28 21.83 -27.44
C TYR A 5 10.20 21.36 -26.30
N GLN A 6 10.82 20.18 -26.46
CA GLN A 6 11.80 19.63 -25.52
C GLN A 6 13.22 20.00 -25.98
N ASN A 7 13.95 20.72 -25.13
CA ASN A 7 15.38 21.03 -25.29
C ASN A 7 16.19 20.42 -24.14
N GLY A 8 16.09 19.11 -23.88
CA GLY A 8 16.92 18.51 -22.83
C GLY A 8 16.79 17.00 -22.61
N ILE A 9 17.79 16.48 -21.89
CA ILE A 9 18.05 15.07 -21.53
C ILE A 9 17.01 14.49 -20.56
N VAL A 10 16.10 15.34 -20.02
CA VAL A 10 15.07 14.94 -19.05
C VAL A 10 13.71 14.93 -19.73
N ALA A 11 13.07 13.76 -19.77
CA ALA A 11 11.71 13.61 -20.26
C ALA A 11 10.71 14.26 -19.29
N ASN A 12 9.91 15.21 -19.78
CA ASN A 12 8.75 15.72 -19.04
C ASN A 12 7.57 14.77 -19.20
N LEU A 13 7.01 14.28 -18.10
CA LEU A 13 5.74 13.55 -18.11
C LEU A 13 4.60 14.59 -18.12
N HIS A 14 3.90 14.69 -19.23
CA HIS A 14 2.78 15.64 -19.37
C HIS A 14 1.52 15.09 -18.71
N ASP A 15 0.91 15.87 -17.81
CA ASP A 15 -0.43 15.62 -17.31
C ASP A 15 -1.44 16.08 -18.36
N PHE A 16 -2.05 15.14 -19.08
CA PHE A 16 -3.02 15.39 -20.15
C PHE A 16 -4.43 15.70 -19.63
N SER A 17 -4.56 16.29 -18.44
CA SER A 17 -5.86 16.70 -17.88
C SER A 17 -6.81 15.53 -17.59
N TYR A 18 -6.28 14.32 -17.51
CA TYR A 18 -6.98 13.11 -17.05
C TYR A 18 -6.20 12.58 -15.85
N GLY A 19 -6.82 12.62 -14.66
CA GLY A 19 -6.14 12.28 -13.42
C GLY A 19 -6.40 13.29 -12.31
N THR A 20 -5.34 13.79 -11.67
CA THR A 20 -5.40 14.52 -10.40
C THR A 20 -5.21 16.04 -10.52
N SER A 21 -5.13 16.55 -11.75
CA SER A 21 -4.92 17.97 -12.08
C SER A 21 -6.01 18.91 -11.56
N SER A 22 -7.23 18.40 -11.32
CA SER A 22 -8.32 19.12 -10.67
C SER A 22 -9.18 18.18 -9.83
N GLU A 23 -9.93 18.72 -8.87
CA GLU A 23 -10.88 17.94 -8.06
C GLU A 23 -11.99 17.29 -8.93
N GLU A 24 -12.40 17.96 -10.00
CA GLU A 24 -13.39 17.43 -10.95
C GLU A 24 -12.83 16.24 -11.75
N ASN A 25 -11.58 16.34 -12.21
CA ASN A 25 -10.90 15.25 -12.90
C ASN A 25 -10.72 14.04 -11.98
N TYR A 26 -10.32 14.27 -10.73
CA TYR A 26 -10.16 13.20 -9.76
C TYR A 26 -11.51 12.51 -9.46
N LYS A 27 -12.61 13.26 -9.32
CA LYS A 27 -13.94 12.66 -9.14
C LYS A 27 -14.34 11.76 -10.30
N LYS A 28 -13.99 12.13 -11.54
CA LYS A 28 -14.22 11.27 -12.71
C LYS A 28 -13.40 9.98 -12.62
N LEU A 29 -12.11 10.09 -12.29
CA LEU A 29 -11.24 8.93 -12.08
C LEU A 29 -11.76 8.02 -10.95
N GLU A 30 -12.12 8.59 -9.79
CA GLU A 30 -12.67 7.87 -8.65
C GLU A 30 -13.96 7.12 -9.01
N ASN A 31 -14.82 7.72 -9.84
CA ASN A 31 -16.01 7.05 -10.37
C ASN A 31 -15.69 5.89 -11.32
N ASP A 32 -14.68 6.06 -12.17
CA ASP A 32 -14.24 5.01 -13.09
C ASP A 32 -13.60 3.85 -12.31
N LEU A 33 -12.79 4.14 -11.28
CA LEU A 33 -12.23 3.16 -10.35
C LEU A 33 -13.31 2.42 -9.57
N MET A 34 -14.37 3.11 -9.09
CA MET A 34 -15.51 2.46 -8.43
C MET A 34 -16.29 1.52 -9.36
N LYS A 35 -16.35 1.79 -10.66
CA LYS A 35 -16.97 0.87 -11.64
C LYS A 35 -16.03 -0.30 -11.91
N PHE A 36 -14.75 -0.04 -12.09
CA PHE A 36 -13.72 -1.04 -12.34
C PHE A 36 -13.59 -2.04 -11.19
N SER A 37 -13.63 -1.57 -9.94
CA SER A 37 -13.46 -2.40 -8.75
C SER A 37 -14.55 -3.45 -8.54
N LYS A 38 -15.71 -3.29 -9.20
CA LYS A 38 -16.82 -4.27 -9.10
C LYS A 38 -16.46 -5.62 -9.72
N ASN A 39 -15.67 -5.61 -10.79
CA ASN A 39 -15.23 -6.82 -11.49
C ASN A 39 -13.74 -7.12 -11.25
N ASN A 40 -12.98 -6.12 -10.78
CA ASN A 40 -11.55 -6.24 -10.53
C ASN A 40 -11.25 -5.73 -9.11
N PRO A 41 -11.45 -6.55 -8.06
CA PRO A 41 -11.23 -6.10 -6.70
C PRO A 41 -9.79 -5.61 -6.50
N MET A 42 -9.66 -4.36 -6.07
CA MET A 42 -8.37 -3.69 -5.92
C MET A 42 -7.91 -3.71 -4.48
N GLU A 43 -6.65 -4.06 -4.25
CA GLU A 43 -6.08 -4.14 -2.91
C GLU A 43 -4.82 -3.29 -2.77
N LEU A 44 -4.55 -2.85 -1.56
CA LEU A 44 -3.44 -1.96 -1.24
C LEU A 44 -2.49 -2.63 -0.27
N ILE A 45 -1.20 -2.60 -0.56
CA ILE A 45 -0.13 -3.03 0.34
C ILE A 45 0.52 -1.80 0.98
N LEU A 46 0.60 -1.82 2.32
CA LEU A 46 1.28 -0.82 3.14
C LEU A 46 2.42 -1.49 3.91
N PRO A 47 3.64 -1.55 3.36
CA PRO A 47 4.81 -2.00 4.11
C PRO A 47 5.26 -0.89 5.05
N CYS A 48 5.29 -1.15 6.36
CA CYS A 48 5.73 -0.19 7.36
C CYS A 48 6.65 -0.79 8.42
N LEU A 49 7.45 0.08 9.03
CA LEU A 49 8.15 -0.18 10.28
C LEU A 49 7.25 0.21 11.46
N PHE A 50 7.39 -0.47 12.59
CA PHE A 50 6.70 -0.05 13.83
C PHE A 50 6.96 1.42 14.20
N SER A 51 8.18 1.92 13.97
CA SER A 51 8.56 3.31 14.24
C SER A 51 7.75 4.35 13.46
N GLU A 52 7.12 3.96 12.35
CA GLU A 52 6.30 4.86 11.53
C GLU A 52 4.90 5.07 12.10
N ILE A 53 4.43 4.17 12.98
CA ILE A 53 3.09 4.24 13.58
C ILE A 53 2.94 5.47 14.48
N SER A 54 4.01 5.84 15.20
CA SER A 54 4.06 7.08 15.99
C SER A 54 4.39 8.33 15.14
N GLY A 55 4.64 8.15 13.84
CA GLY A 55 4.94 9.21 12.89
C GLY A 55 3.71 10.00 12.43
N LYS A 56 3.94 11.15 11.78
CA LYS A 56 2.87 12.01 11.27
C LYS A 56 2.27 11.55 9.95
N ALA A 57 2.99 10.72 9.19
CA ALA A 57 2.56 10.25 7.86
C ALA A 57 1.40 9.25 7.97
N LEU A 58 1.59 8.17 8.74
CA LEU A 58 0.65 7.05 8.82
C LEU A 58 -0.79 7.46 9.21
N PRO A 59 -1.01 8.32 10.22
CA PRO A 59 -2.36 8.79 10.56
C PRO A 59 -3.03 9.52 9.38
N LYS A 60 -2.27 10.30 8.61
CA LYS A 60 -2.77 11.00 7.44
C LYS A 60 -3.08 10.04 6.29
N ILE A 61 -2.20 9.06 6.05
CA ILE A 61 -2.40 8.00 5.05
C ILE A 61 -3.71 7.23 5.33
N VAL A 62 -3.89 6.75 6.57
CA VAL A 62 -5.11 6.05 7.00
C VAL A 62 -6.35 6.92 6.81
N ASN A 63 -6.29 8.22 7.18
CA ASN A 63 -7.40 9.14 6.99
C ASN A 63 -7.76 9.37 5.52
N GLU A 64 -6.77 9.48 4.63
CA GLU A 64 -7.01 9.64 3.19
C GLU A 64 -7.54 8.35 2.54
N ILE A 65 -6.98 7.19 2.90
CA ILE A 65 -7.47 5.87 2.45
C ILE A 65 -8.94 5.67 2.82
N ASN A 66 -9.33 6.05 4.04
CA ASN A 66 -10.71 5.96 4.51
C ASN A 66 -11.73 6.81 3.72
N LYS A 67 -11.27 7.71 2.85
CA LYS A 67 -12.13 8.51 1.96
C LYS A 67 -12.40 7.81 0.63
N THR A 68 -11.68 6.74 0.31
CA THR A 68 -11.86 5.96 -0.91
C THR A 68 -12.98 4.93 -0.77
N LYS A 69 -13.54 4.49 -1.89
CA LYS A 69 -14.67 3.52 -1.93
C LYS A 69 -14.46 2.38 -2.93
N PHE A 70 -13.27 2.29 -3.52
CA PHE A 70 -12.94 1.33 -4.56
C PHE A 70 -11.97 0.23 -4.10
N LEU A 71 -11.34 0.39 -2.93
CA LEU A 71 -10.46 -0.61 -2.33
C LEU A 71 -11.27 -1.73 -1.67
N ASN A 72 -10.93 -2.97 -2.01
CA ASN A 72 -11.51 -4.19 -1.46
C ASN A 72 -10.87 -4.56 -0.11
N HIS A 73 -9.55 -4.44 0.00
CA HIS A 73 -8.82 -4.79 1.21
C HIS A 73 -7.42 -4.16 1.27
N ILE A 74 -6.86 -4.06 2.47
CA ILE A 74 -5.51 -3.55 2.71
C ILE A 74 -4.65 -4.59 3.43
N VAL A 75 -3.46 -4.89 2.91
CA VAL A 75 -2.47 -5.74 3.59
C VAL A 75 -1.36 -4.84 4.15
N ILE A 76 -1.26 -4.80 5.47
CA ILE A 76 -0.23 -4.04 6.18
C ILE A 76 0.89 -5.00 6.54
N GLY A 77 2.09 -4.74 6.06
CA GLY A 77 3.27 -5.51 6.44
C GLY A 77 4.06 -4.78 7.51
N LEU A 78 4.07 -5.32 8.74
CA LEU A 78 4.70 -4.71 9.90
C LEU A 78 6.07 -5.33 10.17
N ASP A 79 7.11 -4.53 10.00
CA ASP A 79 8.50 -4.85 10.35
C ASP A 79 8.91 -4.20 11.67
N ARG A 80 9.96 -4.76 12.29
CA ARG A 80 10.66 -4.29 13.49
C ARG A 80 9.73 -4.04 14.68
N ALA A 81 8.79 -4.95 14.89
CA ALA A 81 7.89 -4.96 16.03
C ALA A 81 8.15 -6.18 16.92
N ASN A 82 8.10 -5.98 18.24
CA ASN A 82 7.89 -7.05 19.20
C ASN A 82 6.39 -7.30 19.43
N LYS A 83 6.04 -8.28 20.29
CA LYS A 83 4.63 -8.64 20.56
C LYS A 83 3.78 -7.47 21.07
N ASN A 84 4.31 -6.66 21.99
CA ASN A 84 3.55 -5.53 22.55
C ASN A 84 3.37 -4.43 21.49
N GLN A 85 4.41 -4.17 20.71
CA GLN A 85 4.39 -3.25 19.59
C GLN A 85 3.44 -3.69 18.47
N TYR A 86 3.32 -5.00 18.21
CA TYR A 86 2.32 -5.55 17.30
C TYR A 86 0.89 -5.29 17.81
N ILE A 87 0.64 -5.44 19.11
CA ILE A 87 -0.68 -5.15 19.70
C ILE A 87 -1.00 -3.65 19.55
N GLU A 88 -0.03 -2.78 19.82
CA GLU A 88 -0.17 -1.34 19.63
C GLU A 88 -0.46 -0.99 18.15
N ALA A 89 0.27 -1.57 17.22
CA ALA A 89 0.02 -1.42 15.78
C ALA A 89 -1.39 -1.89 15.40
N SER A 90 -1.81 -3.05 15.92
CA SER A 90 -3.14 -3.59 15.68
C SER A 90 -4.23 -2.66 16.19
N ASN A 91 -4.01 -1.99 17.33
CA ASN A 91 -4.95 -0.99 17.84
C ASN A 91 -4.97 0.27 16.96
N PHE A 92 -3.81 0.74 16.49
CA PHE A 92 -3.73 1.89 15.58
C PHE A 92 -4.54 1.67 14.28
N PHE A 93 -4.40 0.50 13.65
CA PHE A 93 -5.05 0.20 12.39
C PHE A 93 -6.55 -0.11 12.51
N GLN A 94 -7.12 -0.24 13.72
CA GLN A 94 -8.58 -0.27 13.91
C GLN A 94 -9.28 0.99 13.40
N ASN A 95 -8.54 2.09 13.19
CA ASN A 95 -9.05 3.30 12.55
C ASN A 95 -9.35 3.14 11.04
N LEU A 96 -8.90 2.06 10.39
CA LEU A 96 -9.26 1.78 8.99
C LEU A 96 -10.71 1.32 8.88
N LYS A 97 -11.44 1.91 7.92
CA LYS A 97 -12.83 1.57 7.59
C LYS A 97 -12.94 0.52 6.49
N ILE A 98 -11.82 0.21 5.82
CA ILE A 98 -11.71 -0.81 4.77
C ILE A 98 -11.20 -2.09 5.44
N PRO A 99 -11.68 -3.29 5.04
CA PRO A 99 -11.14 -4.55 5.55
C PRO A 99 -9.62 -4.63 5.41
N TYR A 100 -8.93 -5.11 6.43
CA TYR A 100 -7.47 -5.18 6.42
C TYR A 100 -6.93 -6.42 7.14
N SER A 101 -5.68 -6.76 6.83
CA SER A 101 -4.89 -7.77 7.53
C SER A 101 -3.53 -7.20 7.88
N ILE A 102 -3.01 -7.52 9.05
CA ILE A 102 -1.66 -7.16 9.47
C ILE A 102 -0.78 -8.41 9.41
N LEU A 103 0.27 -8.34 8.60
CA LEU A 103 1.30 -9.35 8.48
C LEU A 103 2.50 -8.92 9.31
N TRP A 104 2.70 -9.53 10.48
CA TRP A 104 3.85 -9.25 11.33
C TRP A 104 5.06 -10.04 10.85
N ASN A 105 5.98 -9.36 10.17
CA ASN A 105 7.06 -10.01 9.41
C ASN A 105 8.15 -10.63 10.29
N ASP A 106 8.35 -10.07 11.48
CA ASP A 106 9.25 -10.60 12.50
C ASP A 106 8.50 -11.47 13.52
N GLY A 107 7.20 -11.69 13.29
CA GLY A 107 6.37 -12.53 14.16
C GLY A 107 6.72 -14.00 14.03
N PRO A 108 6.49 -14.80 15.09
CA PRO A 108 6.92 -16.20 15.13
C PRO A 108 6.36 -17.04 13.97
N ARG A 109 5.09 -16.81 13.59
CA ARG A 109 4.45 -17.53 12.47
C ARG A 109 5.08 -17.23 11.12
N LEU A 110 5.42 -15.96 10.85
CA LEU A 110 6.02 -15.62 9.56
C LEU A 110 7.50 -15.97 9.50
N MET A 111 8.21 -15.92 10.63
CA MET A 111 9.57 -16.41 10.73
C MET A 111 9.67 -17.93 10.50
N GLU A 112 8.69 -18.70 10.96
CA GLU A 112 8.60 -20.13 10.68
C GLU A 112 8.36 -20.39 9.18
N LEU A 113 7.40 -19.67 8.56
CA LEU A 113 7.15 -19.74 7.12
C LEU A 113 8.37 -19.31 6.30
N ASP A 114 9.04 -18.23 6.71
CA ASP A 114 10.26 -17.73 6.08
C ASP A 114 11.36 -18.80 6.08
N LYS A 115 11.50 -19.55 7.18
CA LYS A 115 12.45 -20.66 7.25
C LYS A 115 12.13 -21.75 6.23
N GLU A 116 10.87 -22.19 6.15
CA GLU A 116 10.43 -23.19 5.17
C GLU A 116 10.68 -22.72 3.73
N LEU A 117 10.40 -21.46 3.44
CA LEU A 117 10.63 -20.87 2.12
C LEU A 117 12.11 -20.69 1.81
N LYS A 118 12.95 -20.39 2.81
CA LYS A 118 14.42 -20.32 2.66
C LYS A 118 15.01 -21.68 2.31
N GLU A 119 14.55 -22.75 2.97
CA GLU A 119 14.98 -24.13 2.67
C GLU A 119 14.65 -24.53 1.22
N LYS A 120 13.59 -23.97 0.65
CA LYS A 120 13.18 -24.17 -0.74
C LYS A 120 13.80 -23.17 -1.73
N GLY A 121 14.61 -22.22 -1.27
CA GLY A 121 15.22 -21.18 -2.10
C GLY A 121 14.23 -20.13 -2.62
N LEU A 122 13.05 -20.00 -2.01
CA LEU A 122 11.96 -19.12 -2.44
C LEU A 122 11.90 -17.80 -1.67
N SER A 123 12.41 -17.78 -0.43
CA SER A 123 12.33 -16.57 0.40
C SER A 123 13.39 -15.52 0.04
N PRO A 124 13.07 -14.20 0.14
CA PRO A 124 14.08 -13.15 0.08
C PRO A 124 15.21 -13.34 1.09
N LYS A 125 16.45 -13.13 0.63
CA LYS A 125 17.66 -13.35 1.45
C LYS A 125 17.90 -12.23 2.46
N GLU A 126 17.59 -10.99 2.08
CA GLU A 126 17.91 -9.81 2.87
C GLU A 126 16.69 -9.26 3.60
N PHE A 127 16.93 -8.74 4.81
CA PHE A 127 15.93 -7.97 5.54
C PHE A 127 15.77 -6.59 4.92
N GLY A 128 14.53 -6.12 4.84
CA GLY A 128 14.22 -4.78 4.37
C GLY A 128 12.85 -4.71 3.71
N LYS A 129 12.53 -3.52 3.20
CA LYS A 129 11.22 -3.23 2.60
C LYS A 129 10.86 -4.18 1.46
N GLY A 130 11.83 -4.59 0.63
CA GLY A 130 11.58 -5.58 -0.43
C GLY A 130 11.07 -6.93 0.09
N ARG A 131 11.63 -7.43 1.20
CA ARG A 131 11.15 -8.65 1.87
C ARG A 131 9.74 -8.48 2.41
N ASN A 132 9.48 -7.34 3.05
CA ASN A 132 8.15 -7.00 3.57
C ASN A 132 7.09 -7.05 2.46
N VAL A 133 7.35 -6.33 1.36
CA VAL A 133 6.48 -6.33 0.17
C VAL A 133 6.27 -7.74 -0.38
N TRP A 134 7.34 -8.54 -0.48
CA TRP A 134 7.26 -9.90 -1.00
C TRP A 134 6.28 -10.77 -0.20
N PHE A 135 6.35 -10.72 1.13
CA PHE A 135 5.42 -11.45 1.99
C PHE A 135 3.99 -10.91 1.91
N CYS A 136 3.82 -9.58 1.81
CA CYS A 136 2.50 -8.98 1.63
C CYS A 136 1.85 -9.37 0.30
N ILE A 137 2.62 -9.47 -0.79
CA ILE A 137 2.13 -9.98 -2.08
C ILE A 137 1.70 -11.43 -1.91
N GLY A 138 2.52 -12.27 -1.26
CA GLY A 138 2.16 -13.66 -0.95
C GLY A 138 0.84 -13.78 -0.18
N MET A 139 0.65 -12.96 0.86
CA MET A 139 -0.60 -12.90 1.63
C MET A 139 -1.79 -12.42 0.77
N THR A 140 -1.57 -11.44 -0.10
CA THR A 140 -2.59 -10.90 -1.01
C THR A 140 -3.06 -11.98 -2.00
N LEU A 141 -2.10 -12.70 -2.59
CA LEU A 141 -2.37 -13.82 -3.50
C LEU A 141 -3.06 -14.98 -2.78
N ALA A 142 -2.61 -15.32 -1.56
CA ALA A 142 -3.23 -16.37 -0.75
C ALA A 142 -4.69 -16.07 -0.37
N ARG A 143 -5.06 -14.78 -0.26
CA ARG A 143 -6.46 -14.37 -0.07
C ARG A 143 -7.33 -14.58 -1.31
N GLY A 144 -6.74 -14.70 -2.51
CA GLY A 144 -7.43 -15.11 -3.74
C GLY A 144 -8.55 -14.18 -4.20
N LYS A 145 -8.51 -12.90 -3.81
CA LYS A 145 -9.55 -11.90 -4.14
C LYS A 145 -9.04 -10.74 -4.98
N ALA A 146 -7.75 -10.43 -4.93
CA ALA A 146 -7.19 -9.27 -5.60
C ALA A 146 -6.99 -9.55 -7.09
N GLU A 147 -7.50 -8.66 -7.95
CA GLU A 147 -7.20 -8.63 -9.39
C GLU A 147 -6.23 -7.47 -9.72
N SER A 148 -6.06 -6.52 -8.80
CA SER A 148 -5.10 -5.43 -8.92
C SER A 148 -4.53 -5.10 -7.55
N ILE A 149 -3.22 -4.89 -7.50
CA ILE A 149 -2.48 -4.63 -6.26
C ILE A 149 -1.70 -3.33 -6.43
N ALA A 150 -1.97 -2.36 -5.56
CA ALA A 150 -1.19 -1.14 -5.43
C ALA A 150 -0.26 -1.24 -4.21
N LEU A 151 0.86 -0.51 -4.24
CA LEU A 151 1.81 -0.45 -3.14
C LEU A 151 2.17 1.01 -2.83
N HIS A 152 1.99 1.42 -1.58
CA HIS A 152 2.28 2.79 -1.16
C HIS A 152 3.25 2.80 0.02
N ASP A 153 4.15 3.78 0.00
CA ASP A 153 5.05 4.04 1.13
C ASP A 153 4.32 4.63 2.33
N CYS A 154 4.81 4.29 3.52
CA CYS A 154 4.21 4.68 4.80
C CYS A 154 4.79 5.97 5.40
N ASP A 155 5.75 6.60 4.73
CA ASP A 155 6.46 7.82 5.17
C ASP A 155 6.04 9.09 4.40
N ILE A 156 5.01 9.01 3.55
CA ILE A 156 4.55 10.13 2.71
C ILE A 156 3.76 11.16 3.53
N LEU A 157 4.41 12.25 3.95
CA LEU A 157 3.79 13.33 4.74
C LEU A 157 2.71 14.12 3.99
N THR A 158 2.78 14.17 2.66
CA THR A 158 1.87 14.92 1.80
C THR A 158 0.78 14.04 1.17
N TYR A 159 0.58 12.83 1.71
CA TYR A 159 -0.37 11.86 1.15
C TYR A 159 -1.77 12.46 0.96
N LYS A 160 -2.34 12.21 -0.21
CA LYS A 160 -3.72 12.56 -0.58
C LYS A 160 -4.34 11.34 -1.22
N LYS A 161 -5.65 11.15 -1.07
CA LYS A 161 -6.37 10.06 -1.74
C LYS A 161 -6.21 10.07 -3.26
N SER A 162 -5.87 11.21 -3.85
CA SER A 162 -5.55 11.34 -5.28
C SER A 162 -4.30 10.60 -5.72
N LEU A 163 -3.45 10.14 -4.79
CA LEU A 163 -2.33 9.27 -5.11
C LEU A 163 -2.76 7.81 -5.36
N LEU A 164 -3.98 7.44 -4.96
CA LEU A 164 -4.57 6.10 -5.14
C LEU A 164 -5.34 5.99 -6.45
#